data_AF-A0A1C3N5T6-F1
#
_entry.id   AF-A0A1C3N5T6-F1
#
_cell.length_a   1.000
_cell.length_b   1.000
_cell.length_c   1.000
_cell.angle_alpha   90.00
_cell.angle_beta   90.00
_cell.angle_gamma   90.00
#
_symmetry.space_group_name_H-M   'P 1'
#
loop_
_entity.id
_entity.type
_entity.pdbx_description
1 polymer ?
#
loop_
_entity_poly.entity_id
_entity_poly.type
_entity_poly.pdbx_seq_one_letter_code
_entity_poly.pdbx_strand_id
1 'polypeptide(L)'
;MSESRELPLAGQVLATVDFPESGYGNPPETASDVDEANLITSKVDLGYDVAGTSIHKPVLDIDLPVRLVASSTPGHFHLFIDKAMTWDKYKKLLDVLADVGIVEPGYVRASKQRGFSAARLPWVKKEDARD
;
A
#
# COMPACT_ATOMS: atom_id res chain seq x y z
N MET A 1 4.31 -31.71 4.73
CA MET A 1 3.27 -30.76 5.19
C MET A 1 3.45 -29.54 4.31
N SER A 2 2.46 -29.17 3.49
CA SER A 2 2.56 -27.93 2.72
C SER A 2 2.59 -26.78 3.72
N GLU A 3 3.51 -25.83 3.54
CA GLU A 3 3.42 -24.56 4.24
C GLU A 3 2.06 -23.95 3.89
N SER A 4 1.26 -23.61 4.89
CA SER A 4 -0.03 -22.96 4.68
C SER A 4 0.22 -21.66 3.92
N ARG A 5 -0.27 -21.58 2.68
CA ARG A 5 -0.17 -20.37 1.87
C ARG A 5 -1.08 -19.31 2.47
N GLU A 6 -0.48 -18.29 3.10
CA GLU A 6 -1.21 -17.14 3.62
C GLU A 6 -1.24 -16.04 2.56
N LEU A 7 -2.44 -15.52 2.27
CA LEU A 7 -2.60 -14.37 1.38
C LEU A 7 -2.08 -13.09 2.05
N PRO A 8 -1.43 -12.16 1.32
CA PRO A 8 -0.96 -10.90 1.88
C PRO A 8 -2.05 -10.07 2.56
N LEU A 9 -3.28 -10.16 2.03
CA LEU A 9 -4.47 -9.47 2.52
C LEU A 9 -5.71 -10.31 2.20
N ALA A 10 -6.68 -10.29 3.11
CA ALA A 10 -7.96 -10.99 2.91
C ALA A 10 -8.92 -10.24 1.97
N GLY A 11 -9.81 -10.98 1.32
CA GLY A 11 -10.96 -10.44 0.58
C GLY A 11 -10.62 -9.79 -0.76
N GLN A 12 -9.45 -10.07 -1.34
CA GLN A 12 -9.12 -9.66 -2.70
C GLN A 12 -9.43 -10.79 -3.69
N VAL A 13 -9.80 -10.42 -4.91
CA VAL A 13 -10.04 -11.37 -6.00
C VAL A 13 -8.70 -11.99 -6.41
N LEU A 14 -8.64 -13.32 -6.40
CA LEU A 14 -7.53 -14.11 -6.89
C LEU A 14 -7.66 -14.37 -8.39
N ALA A 15 -6.54 -14.56 -9.06
CA ALA A 15 -6.54 -14.84 -10.49
C ALA A 15 -5.42 -15.78 -10.93
N THR A 16 -5.61 -16.36 -12.11
CA THR A 16 -4.64 -17.14 -12.85
C THR A 16 -4.28 -16.42 -14.14
N VAL A 17 -3.00 -16.42 -14.48
CA VAL A 17 -2.53 -16.01 -15.80
C VAL A 17 -1.42 -16.92 -16.28
N ASP A 18 -1.44 -17.25 -17.57
CA ASP A 18 -0.27 -17.82 -18.24
C ASP A 18 0.69 -16.66 -18.55
N PHE A 19 1.86 -16.65 -17.91
CA PHE A 19 2.92 -15.68 -18.22
C PHE A 19 3.72 -16.17 -19.43
N PRO A 20 3.52 -15.62 -20.65
CA PRO A 20 4.38 -15.97 -21.77
C PRO A 20 5.79 -15.42 -21.56
N GLU A 21 6.79 -16.03 -22.19
CA GLU A 21 8.20 -15.59 -22.12
C GLU A 21 8.41 -14.12 -22.57
N SER A 22 7.47 -13.53 -23.30
CA SER A 22 7.57 -12.18 -23.88
C SER A 22 6.87 -11.06 -23.07
N GLY A 23 6.36 -11.31 -21.87
CA GLY A 23 5.75 -10.27 -21.01
C GLY A 23 4.23 -10.39 -20.85
N TYR A 24 3.50 -9.26 -20.76
CA TYR A 24 2.08 -9.20 -20.38
C TYR A 24 1.23 -10.28 -21.09
N GLY A 25 0.82 -11.29 -20.31
CA GLY A 25 0.10 -12.46 -20.78
C GLY A 25 -1.36 -12.19 -21.16
N ASN A 26 -2.09 -13.27 -21.38
CA ASN A 26 -3.54 -13.20 -21.58
C ASN A 26 -4.22 -12.48 -20.40
N PRO A 27 -5.43 -11.93 -20.59
CA PRO A 27 -6.19 -11.39 -19.48
C PRO A 27 -6.30 -12.43 -18.36
N PRO A 28 -6.02 -12.07 -17.10
CA PRO A 28 -6.11 -13.01 -16.00
C PRO A 28 -7.55 -13.50 -15.81
N GLU A 29 -7.72 -14.80 -15.58
CA GLU A 29 -8.99 -15.43 -15.24
C GLU A 29 -9.15 -15.46 -13.73
N THR A 30 -10.38 -15.29 -13.23
CA THR A 30 -10.63 -15.31 -11.77
C THR A 30 -10.46 -16.72 -11.23
N ALA A 31 -9.73 -16.85 -10.12
CA ALA A 31 -9.51 -18.11 -9.43
C ALA A 31 -10.31 -18.15 -8.12
N SER A 32 -10.95 -19.28 -7.84
CA SER A 32 -11.68 -19.53 -6.59
C SER A 32 -10.86 -20.27 -5.54
N ASP A 33 -9.72 -20.86 -5.95
CA ASP A 33 -8.82 -21.61 -5.08
C ASP A 33 -7.46 -20.88 -4.95
N VAL A 34 -6.99 -20.72 -3.72
CA VAL A 34 -5.67 -20.15 -3.42
C VAL A 34 -4.52 -21.02 -3.92
N ASP A 35 -4.75 -22.33 -4.04
CA ASP A 35 -3.73 -23.26 -4.51
C ASP A 35 -3.55 -23.20 -6.04
N GLU A 36 -4.59 -22.79 -6.77
CA GLU A 36 -4.59 -22.60 -8.22
C GLU A 36 -4.16 -21.19 -8.63
N ALA A 37 -4.41 -20.19 -7.80
CA ALA A 37 -4.10 -18.79 -8.10
C ALA A 37 -2.59 -18.52 -8.17
N ASN A 38 -2.19 -17.70 -9.14
CA ASN A 38 -0.83 -17.16 -9.25
C ASN A 38 -0.77 -15.62 -9.20
N LEU A 39 -1.93 -14.97 -9.01
CA LEU A 39 -2.07 -13.53 -8.84
C LEU A 39 -3.06 -13.20 -7.70
N ILE A 40 -2.76 -12.11 -7.00
CA ILE A 40 -3.72 -11.37 -6.16
C ILE A 40 -3.96 -10.01 -6.81
N THR A 41 -5.22 -9.62 -6.99
CA THR A 41 -5.58 -8.38 -7.68
C THR A 41 -5.97 -7.28 -6.70
N SER A 42 -5.97 -6.01 -7.13
CA SER A 42 -6.46 -4.91 -6.29
C SER A 42 -7.96 -4.97 -6.04
N LYS A 43 -8.75 -5.73 -6.82
CA LYS A 43 -10.21 -5.81 -6.66
C LYS A 43 -10.58 -6.51 -5.36
N VAL A 44 -11.56 -5.96 -4.65
CA VAL A 44 -12.14 -6.59 -3.46
C VAL A 44 -13.31 -7.48 -3.86
N ASP A 45 -13.34 -8.71 -3.36
CA ASP A 45 -14.44 -9.65 -3.62
C ASP A 45 -15.76 -9.09 -3.06
N LEU A 46 -16.78 -9.04 -3.91
CA LEU A 46 -18.08 -8.39 -3.64
C LEU A 46 -17.98 -6.92 -3.18
N GLY A 47 -16.84 -6.27 -3.37
CA GLY A 47 -16.61 -4.91 -2.91
C GLY A 47 -17.21 -3.89 -3.87
N TYR A 48 -18.35 -3.32 -3.51
CA TYR A 48 -18.92 -2.14 -4.17
C TYR A 48 -19.17 -1.02 -3.15
N ASP A 49 -18.92 0.23 -3.54
CA ASP A 49 -19.27 1.38 -2.71
C ASP A 49 -20.78 1.68 -2.76
N VAL A 50 -21.21 2.71 -2.03
CA VAL A 50 -22.63 3.12 -1.98
C VAL A 50 -23.20 3.53 -3.34
N ALA A 51 -22.35 3.86 -4.31
CA ALA A 51 -22.74 4.19 -5.67
C ALA A 51 -22.70 2.98 -6.62
N GLY A 52 -22.36 1.78 -6.12
CA GLY A 52 -22.23 0.57 -6.92
C GLY A 52 -20.90 0.49 -7.69
N THR A 53 -19.88 1.25 -7.29
CA THR A 53 -18.56 1.26 -7.92
C THR A 53 -17.66 0.18 -7.30
N SER A 54 -16.93 -0.57 -8.12
CA SER A 54 -15.94 -1.55 -7.68
C SER A 54 -14.94 -0.94 -6.69
N ILE A 55 -14.74 -1.59 -5.55
CA ILE A 55 -13.78 -1.19 -4.51
C ILE A 55 -12.45 -1.91 -4.74
N HIS A 56 -11.36 -1.20 -4.47
CA HIS A 56 -10.01 -1.71 -4.59
C HIS A 56 -9.21 -1.52 -3.30
N LYS A 57 -8.34 -2.49 -2.99
CA LYS A 57 -7.20 -2.33 -2.08
C LYS A 57 -5.94 -2.11 -2.92
N PRO A 58 -5.10 -1.11 -2.63
CA PRO A 58 -3.90 -0.87 -3.43
C PRO A 58 -2.98 -2.10 -3.47
N VAL A 59 -2.69 -2.57 -4.68
CA VAL A 59 -1.61 -3.51 -4.99
C VAL A 59 -0.67 -2.76 -5.90
N LEU A 60 0.48 -2.36 -5.36
CA LEU A 60 1.43 -1.48 -6.04
C LEU A 60 2.69 -2.28 -6.37
N ASP A 61 3.01 -2.34 -7.65
CA ASP A 61 4.31 -2.79 -8.11
C ASP A 61 5.28 -1.60 -8.02
N ILE A 62 6.31 -1.70 -7.18
CA ILE A 62 7.26 -0.62 -6.91
C ILE A 62 8.66 -1.07 -7.29
N ASP A 63 9.17 -0.54 -8.41
CA ASP A 63 10.51 -0.83 -8.95
C ASP A 63 11.66 -0.14 -8.18
N LEU A 64 11.45 0.20 -6.92
CA LEU A 64 12.38 0.97 -6.08
C LEU A 64 12.51 0.31 -4.72
N PRO A 65 13.67 0.46 -4.04
CA PRO A 65 13.80 -0.02 -2.66
C PRO A 65 12.76 0.64 -1.76
N VAL A 66 12.01 -0.19 -1.03
CA VAL A 66 11.00 0.26 -0.05
C VAL A 66 11.20 -0.41 1.30
N ARG A 67 10.78 0.26 2.35
CA ARG A 67 10.74 -0.30 3.71
C ARG A 67 9.43 0.07 4.39
N LEU A 68 8.65 -0.94 4.75
CA LEU A 68 7.51 -0.80 5.65
C LEU A 68 7.98 -1.08 7.08
N VAL A 69 7.81 -0.10 7.97
CA VAL A 69 8.23 -0.24 9.36
C VAL A 69 7.05 0.09 10.27
N ALA A 70 6.79 -0.76 11.26
CA ALA A 70 5.80 -0.48 12.29
C ALA A 70 6.17 0.80 13.05
N SER A 71 5.18 1.64 13.31
CA SER A 71 5.31 2.80 14.17
C SER A 71 5.29 2.39 15.64
N SER A 72 5.70 3.29 16.53
CA SER A 72 5.50 3.15 17.98
C SER A 72 4.02 3.09 18.38
N THR A 73 3.11 3.55 17.50
CA THR A 73 1.66 3.42 17.71
C THR A 73 1.19 2.11 17.08
N PRO A 74 0.63 1.16 17.87
CA PRO A 74 0.15 -0.12 17.35
C PRO A 74 -0.83 0.06 16.18
N GLY A 75 -0.65 -0.73 15.12
CA GLY A 75 -1.49 -0.68 13.92
C GLY A 75 -1.11 0.42 12.91
N HIS A 76 -0.14 1.29 13.22
CA HIS A 76 0.36 2.29 12.28
C HIS A 76 1.71 1.88 11.68
N PHE A 77 1.94 2.27 10.43
CA PHE A 77 3.16 1.96 9.70
C PHE A 77 3.72 3.20 9.01
N HIS A 78 5.04 3.20 8.81
CA HIS A 78 5.75 4.16 7.99
C HIS A 78 6.28 3.44 6.74
N LEU A 79 5.91 3.92 5.57
CA LEU A 79 6.48 3.49 4.29
C LEU A 79 7.59 4.45 3.89
N PHE A 80 8.81 3.94 3.82
CA PHE A 80 9.96 4.65 3.25
C PHE A 80 10.18 4.17 1.82
N ILE A 81 10.25 5.10 0.87
CA ILE A 81 10.56 4.82 -0.54
C ILE A 81 11.88 5.50 -0.86
N ASP A 82 12.87 4.76 -1.32
CA ASP A 82 14.20 5.29 -1.64
C ASP A 82 14.19 6.03 -2.99
N LYS A 83 13.56 7.21 -2.99
CA LYS A 83 13.43 8.07 -4.16
C LYS A 83 13.53 9.55 -3.80
N ALA A 84 14.67 10.15 -4.10
CA ALA A 84 14.82 11.60 -4.01
C ALA A 84 13.90 12.32 -5.01
N MET A 85 13.24 13.38 -4.55
CA MET A 85 12.40 14.25 -5.39
C MET A 85 12.40 15.69 -4.88
N THR A 86 12.05 16.64 -5.75
CA THR A 86 11.87 18.04 -5.34
C THR A 86 10.69 18.17 -4.37
N TRP A 87 10.74 19.18 -3.52
CA TRP A 87 9.67 19.44 -2.55
C TRP A 87 8.29 19.60 -3.21
N ASP A 88 8.21 20.23 -4.38
CA ASP A 88 6.95 20.38 -5.11
C ASP A 88 6.37 19.06 -5.60
N LYS A 89 7.21 18.12 -6.06
CA LYS A 89 6.76 16.77 -6.42
C LYS A 89 6.31 16.00 -5.18
N TYR A 90 7.04 16.13 -4.08
CA TYR A 90 6.67 15.46 -2.83
C TYR A 90 5.35 15.98 -2.24
N LYS A 91 5.09 17.29 -2.30
CA LYS A 91 3.80 17.87 -1.90
C LYS A 91 2.64 17.28 -2.72
N LYS A 92 2.81 17.13 -4.04
CA LYS A 92 1.79 16.50 -4.90
C LYS A 92 1.50 15.06 -4.47
N LEU A 93 2.54 14.29 -4.17
CA LEU A 93 2.38 12.94 -3.65
C LEU A 93 1.61 12.93 -2.32
N LEU A 94 1.98 13.79 -1.37
CA LEU A 94 1.26 13.91 -0.09
C LEU A 94 -0.21 14.29 -0.27
N ASP A 95 -0.51 15.19 -1.19
CA ASP A 95 -1.90 15.59 -1.48
C ASP A 95 -2.72 14.44 -2.02
N VAL A 96 -2.19 13.68 -3.00
CA VAL A 96 -2.90 12.52 -3.55
C VAL A 96 -3.12 11.46 -2.47
N LEU A 97 -2.10 11.16 -1.65
CA LEU A 97 -2.24 10.17 -0.58
C LEU A 97 -3.28 10.58 0.47
N ALA A 98 -3.41 11.88 0.76
CA ALA A 98 -4.45 12.37 1.67
C ALA A 98 -5.85 12.34 1.03
N ASP A 99 -5.94 12.72 -0.25
CA ASP A 99 -7.18 12.71 -1.02
C ASP A 99 -7.77 11.29 -1.11
N VAL A 100 -6.93 10.28 -1.36
CA VAL A 100 -7.35 8.87 -1.39
C VAL A 100 -7.41 8.20 -0.01
N GLY A 101 -7.18 8.95 1.07
CA GLY A 101 -7.32 8.46 2.45
C GLY A 101 -6.21 7.53 2.96
N ILE A 102 -5.07 7.43 2.28
CA ILE A 102 -3.91 6.62 2.72
C ILE A 102 -3.14 7.32 3.85
N VAL A 103 -3.14 8.65 3.89
CA VAL A 103 -2.56 9.43 5.01
C VAL A 103 -3.55 10.49 5.50
N GLU A 104 -3.41 10.90 6.76
CA GLU A 104 -4.32 11.89 7.33
C GLU A 104 -4.06 13.31 6.79
N PRO A 105 -5.10 14.12 6.50
CA PRO A 105 -4.93 15.51 6.08
C PRO A 105 -4.15 16.37 7.09
N GLY A 106 -4.27 16.07 8.39
CA GLY A 106 -3.51 16.76 9.45
C GLY A 106 -2.00 16.56 9.33
N TYR A 107 -1.57 15.33 9.00
CA TYR A 107 -0.17 15.00 8.76
C TYR A 107 0.40 15.77 7.55
N VAL A 108 -0.36 15.87 6.47
CA VAL A 108 0.05 16.61 5.26
C VAL A 108 0.18 18.10 5.55
N ARG A 109 -0.80 18.72 6.24
CA ARG A 109 -0.73 20.14 6.63
C ARG A 109 0.50 20.43 7.49
N ALA A 110 0.73 19.63 8.53
CA ALA A 110 1.89 19.79 9.41
C ALA A 110 3.22 19.61 8.65
N SER A 111 3.29 18.65 7.73
CA SER A 111 4.49 18.42 6.91
C SER A 111 4.75 19.58 5.96
N LYS A 112 3.69 20.13 5.33
CA LYS A 112 3.79 21.29 4.45
C LYS A 112 4.25 22.54 5.19
N GLN A 113 3.70 22.79 6.38
CA GLN A 113 4.07 23.93 7.23
C GLN A 113 5.54 23.87 7.67
N ARG A 114 6.05 22.68 8.00
CA ARG A 114 7.47 22.49 8.38
C ARG A 114 8.43 22.48 7.19
N GLY A 115 7.96 22.22 5.97
CA GLY A 115 8.80 22.03 4.79
C GLY A 115 9.36 20.61 4.61
N PHE A 116 8.92 19.65 5.44
CA PHE A 116 9.28 18.24 5.35
C PHE A 116 8.31 17.34 6.14
N SER A 117 8.20 16.08 5.72
CA SER A 117 7.61 15.00 6.51
C SER A 117 8.61 14.46 7.53
N ALA A 118 8.13 14.06 8.69
CA ALA A 118 8.96 13.38 9.68
C ALA A 118 8.19 12.20 10.27
N ALA A 119 8.89 11.10 10.48
CA ALA A 119 8.43 9.94 11.20
C ALA A 119 9.39 9.69 12.37
N ARG A 120 8.87 9.15 13.48
CA ARG A 120 9.74 8.72 14.58
C ARG A 120 10.58 7.53 14.15
N LEU A 121 11.83 7.50 14.62
CA LEU A 121 12.68 6.34 14.43
C LEU A 121 12.06 5.12 15.14
N PRO A 122 12.24 3.90 14.61
CA PRO A 122 11.55 2.71 15.13
C PRO A 122 11.80 2.42 16.61
N TRP A 123 12.92 2.89 17.15
CA TRP A 123 13.32 2.72 18.56
C TRP A 123 12.97 3.90 19.46
N VAL A 124 12.39 4.98 18.94
CA VAL A 124 12.02 6.16 19.73
C VAL A 124 10.54 6.07 20.11
N LYS A 125 10.25 5.91 21.41
CA LYS A 125 8.87 5.85 21.89
C LYS A 125 8.29 7.26 22.02
N LYS A 126 6.95 7.32 22.09
CA LYS A 126 6.23 8.59 22.28
C LYS A 126 6.60 9.30 23.56
N GLU A 127 6.80 8.53 24.62
CA GLU A 127 7.10 9.00 25.97
C GLU A 127 8.53 9.58 26.09
N ASP A 128 9.43 9.21 25.18
CA ASP A 128 10.83 9.65 25.20
C ASP A 128 11.04 10.99 24.46
N ALA A 129 10.04 11.44 23.70
CA ALA A 129 10.08 12.71 23.00
C ALA A 129 9.89 13.85 24.02
N ARG A 130 10.96 14.60 24.30
CA ARG A 130 10.89 15.83 25.11
C ARG A 130 9.96 16.83 24.42
N ASP A 131 9.04 17.42 25.19
CA ASP A 131 8.15 18.49 24.77
C ASP A 131 8.91 19.72 24.22
#